data_AF-A0A2M8LBP0-F1
#
_entry.id   AF-A0A2M8LBP0-F1
#
_cell.length_a   1.000
_cell.length_b   1.000
_cell.length_c   1.000
_cell.angle_alpha   90.00
_cell.angle_beta   90.00
_cell.angle_gamma   90.00
#
_symmetry.space_group_name_H-M   'P 1'
#
loop_
_entity.id
_entity.type
_entity.pdbx_description
1 polymer ?
#
loop_
_entity_poly.entity_id
_entity_poly.type
_entity_poly.pdbx_seq_one_letter_code
_entity_poly.pdbx_strand_id
1 'polypeptide(L)'
;MFQGLFHNISETEKNSAIEGIIQHATPRKDFFLMLILSVSMATFGILLNSTVILIGSMLIAPLLYPILSLALGIIVADNKLIGRSVYTVIKSVFFSLTAGLVIGFLFSAHDGSVVTLAVAGMPFSPMYVVVAAISGFAAAFAVTKPHLNETLPGVAISVALVPPLAAAGIALSLFDWALFSASFLLFVVNIIGIVFSSMVVFALLRFSVKKTVTKEAVKEEEKVIKKEEAVPPTA
;
A
#
# COMPACT_ATOMS: atom_id res chain seq x y z
N MET A 1 -22.50 21.37 -9.74
CA MET A 1 -21.32 20.83 -10.47
C MET A 1 -20.84 19.48 -9.91
N PHE A 2 -20.68 19.30 -8.59
CA PHE A 2 -20.15 18.04 -8.02
C PHE A 2 -21.13 16.87 -7.85
N GLN A 3 -22.45 17.09 -7.86
CA GLN A 3 -23.43 16.01 -7.69
C GLN A 3 -23.42 14.97 -8.82
N GLY A 4 -23.03 15.34 -10.04
CA GLY A 4 -22.96 14.41 -11.19
C GLY A 4 -21.78 13.43 -11.16
N LEU A 5 -20.71 13.74 -10.41
CA LEU A 5 -19.50 12.91 -10.35
C LEU A 5 -19.75 11.56 -9.67
N PHE A 6 -20.58 11.55 -8.62
CA PHE A 6 -20.86 10.37 -7.80
C PHE A 6 -22.12 9.59 -8.21
N HIS A 7 -22.96 10.14 -9.11
CA HIS A 7 -24.16 9.46 -9.62
C HIS A 7 -23.96 8.76 -10.98
N ASN A 8 -22.93 9.11 -11.74
CA ASN A 8 -22.62 8.51 -13.05
C ASN A 8 -21.64 7.33 -12.95
N ILE A 9 -21.94 6.32 -12.13
CA ILE A 9 -21.24 5.02 -12.21
C ILE A 9 -22.28 3.93 -12.37
N SER A 10 -22.18 3.20 -13.49
CA SER A 10 -23.00 2.03 -13.78
C SER A 10 -22.68 0.87 -12.84
N GLU A 11 -23.62 -0.05 -12.67
CA GLU A 11 -23.43 -1.23 -11.81
C GLU A 11 -22.31 -2.15 -12.32
N THR A 12 -22.09 -2.20 -13.63
CA THR A 12 -20.99 -2.95 -14.26
C THR A 12 -19.64 -2.36 -13.88
N GLU A 13 -19.48 -1.04 -13.96
CA GLU A 13 -18.22 -0.37 -13.59
C GLU A 13 -17.89 -0.57 -12.10
N LYS A 14 -18.89 -0.58 -11.21
CA LYS A 14 -18.66 -0.91 -9.79
C LYS A 14 -18.15 -2.34 -9.61
N ASN A 15 -18.78 -3.30 -10.29
CA ASN A 15 -18.39 -4.69 -10.19
C ASN A 15 -16.96 -4.90 -10.70
N SER A 16 -16.61 -4.31 -11.85
CA SER A 16 -15.24 -4.36 -12.38
C SER A 16 -14.22 -3.71 -11.45
N ALA A 17 -14.56 -2.58 -10.82
CA ALA A 17 -13.69 -1.96 -9.81
C ALA A 17 -13.48 -2.87 -8.58
N ILE A 18 -14.55 -3.52 -8.08
CA ILE A 18 -14.46 -4.48 -6.97
C ILE A 18 -13.54 -5.65 -7.34
N GLU A 19 -13.76 -6.24 -8.51
CA GLU A 19 -12.97 -7.36 -9.02
C GLU A 19 -11.50 -6.97 -9.16
N GLY A 20 -11.20 -5.83 -9.80
CA GLY A 20 -9.83 -5.33 -9.96
C GLY A 20 -9.13 -5.07 -8.62
N ILE A 21 -9.81 -4.41 -7.67
CA ILE A 21 -9.26 -4.17 -6.32
C ILE A 21 -8.93 -5.50 -5.64
N ILE A 22 -9.84 -6.48 -5.68
CA ILE A 22 -9.69 -7.78 -5.01
C ILE A 22 -8.59 -8.61 -5.68
N GLN A 23 -8.52 -8.61 -7.01
CA GLN A 23 -7.51 -9.32 -7.78
C GLN A 23 -6.11 -8.77 -7.48
N HIS A 24 -5.89 -7.46 -7.61
CA HIS A 24 -4.58 -6.84 -7.38
C HIS A 24 -4.18 -6.78 -5.89
N ALA A 25 -5.13 -6.85 -4.95
CA ALA A 25 -4.83 -6.95 -3.52
C ALA A 25 -4.47 -8.37 -3.06
N THR A 26 -4.65 -9.37 -3.93
CA THR A 26 -4.39 -10.77 -3.57
C THR A 26 -2.88 -11.00 -3.43
N PRO A 27 -2.40 -11.52 -2.28
CA PRO A 27 -0.98 -11.59 -1.96
C PRO A 27 -0.25 -12.72 -2.71
N ARG A 28 0.02 -12.51 -4.00
CA ARG A 28 0.79 -13.43 -4.85
C ARG A 28 2.31 -13.26 -4.65
N LYS A 29 3.12 -14.17 -5.19
CA LYS A 29 4.59 -14.17 -5.00
C LYS A 29 5.26 -12.96 -5.66
N ASP A 30 4.80 -12.60 -6.85
CA ASP A 30 5.21 -11.42 -7.61
C ASP A 30 4.94 -10.12 -6.86
N PHE A 31 3.79 -10.00 -6.17
CA PHE A 31 3.48 -8.88 -5.29
C PHE A 31 4.56 -8.67 -4.22
N PHE A 32 4.93 -9.73 -3.50
CA PHE A 32 5.94 -9.62 -2.43
C PHE A 32 7.33 -9.37 -2.99
N LEU A 33 7.66 -9.94 -4.14
CA LEU A 33 8.92 -9.67 -4.83
C LEU A 33 9.04 -8.19 -5.21
N MET A 34 8.01 -7.63 -5.86
CA MET A 34 7.96 -6.20 -6.22
C MET A 34 8.07 -5.30 -4.99
N LEU A 35 7.38 -5.67 -3.91
CA LEU A 35 7.46 -4.93 -2.65
C LEU A 35 8.88 -4.94 -2.05
N ILE A 36 9.53 -6.11 -2.00
CA ILE A 36 10.90 -6.24 -1.49
C ILE A 36 11.86 -5.42 -2.34
N LEU A 37 11.76 -5.50 -3.66
CA LEU A 37 12.59 -4.71 -4.58
C LEU A 37 12.36 -3.20 -4.42
N SER A 38 11.10 -2.78 -4.31
CA SER A 38 10.73 -1.39 -4.04
C SER A 38 11.36 -0.88 -2.74
N VAL A 39 11.16 -1.58 -1.61
CA VAL A 39 11.70 -1.15 -0.32
C VAL A 39 13.22 -1.21 -0.29
N SER A 40 13.83 -2.16 -1.00
CA SER A 40 15.29 -2.22 -1.16
C SER A 40 15.83 -0.97 -1.86
N MET A 41 15.20 -0.59 -2.98
CA MET A 41 15.54 0.65 -3.69
C MET A 41 15.29 1.88 -2.82
N ALA A 42 14.18 1.93 -2.09
CA ALA A 42 13.87 3.03 -1.17
C ALA A 42 14.94 3.16 -0.08
N THR A 43 15.39 2.02 0.47
CA THR A 43 16.45 1.96 1.47
C THR A 43 17.76 2.52 0.91
N PHE A 44 18.19 2.09 -0.29
CA PHE A 44 19.35 2.68 -0.95
C PHE A 44 19.16 4.17 -1.28
N GLY A 45 17.95 4.58 -1.69
CA GLY A 45 17.63 5.98 -1.92
C GLY A 45 17.83 6.84 -0.68
N ILE A 46 17.46 6.33 0.50
CA ILE A 46 17.70 7.01 1.79
C ILE A 46 19.19 7.00 2.13
N LEU A 47 19.87 5.85 2.05
CA LEU A 47 21.30 5.72 2.39
C LEU A 47 22.21 6.57 1.49
N LEU A 48 21.86 6.71 0.21
CA LEU A 48 22.58 7.54 -0.75
C LEU A 48 22.12 9.00 -0.76
N ASN A 49 21.15 9.38 0.09
CA ASN A 49 20.50 10.69 0.09
C ASN A 49 20.03 11.11 -1.33
N SER A 50 19.42 10.17 -2.05
CA SER A 50 18.96 10.34 -3.44
C SER A 50 17.44 10.27 -3.54
N THR A 51 16.83 11.46 -3.59
CA THR A 51 15.38 11.61 -3.80
C THR A 51 14.93 10.97 -5.12
N VAL A 52 15.79 10.94 -6.15
CA VAL A 52 15.44 10.34 -7.46
C VAL A 52 15.27 8.83 -7.34
N ILE A 53 16.19 8.14 -6.67
CA ILE A 53 16.09 6.69 -6.43
C ILE A 53 14.90 6.40 -5.52
N LEU A 54 14.70 7.22 -4.48
CA LEU A 54 13.57 7.10 -3.56
C LEU A 54 12.23 7.25 -4.30
N ILE A 55 12.07 8.24 -5.18
CA ILE A 55 10.85 8.39 -5.99
C ILE A 55 10.67 7.21 -6.93
N GLY A 56 11.74 6.78 -7.63
CA GLY A 56 11.68 5.63 -8.53
C GLY A 56 11.23 4.34 -7.83
N SER A 57 11.65 4.16 -6.58
CA SER A 57 11.23 3.01 -5.76
C SER A 57 9.72 2.98 -5.47
N MET A 58 9.09 4.14 -5.32
CA MET A 58 7.65 4.26 -5.02
C MET A 58 6.79 3.90 -6.24
N LEU A 59 7.31 4.08 -7.46
CA LEU A 59 6.56 3.83 -8.70
C LEU A 59 6.23 2.35 -8.91
N ILE A 60 7.01 1.44 -8.33
CA ILE A 60 6.87 -0.01 -8.51
C ILE A 60 6.22 -0.71 -7.31
N ALA A 61 5.92 0.01 -6.23
CA ALA A 61 5.37 -0.57 -5.01
C ALA A 61 3.88 -0.94 -5.17
N PRO A 62 3.47 -2.20 -4.92
CA PRO A 62 2.09 -2.62 -5.14
C PRO A 62 1.14 -2.35 -3.95
N LEU A 63 1.55 -1.54 -2.96
CA LEU A 63 0.79 -1.35 -1.70
C LEU A 63 -0.59 -0.70 -1.85
N LEU A 64 -0.86 -0.06 -2.99
CA LEU A 64 -2.14 0.58 -3.29
C LEU A 64 -3.34 -0.35 -3.03
N TYR A 65 -3.35 -1.51 -3.68
CA TYR A 65 -4.54 -2.34 -3.75
C TYR A 65 -4.90 -3.04 -2.44
N PRO A 66 -3.96 -3.60 -1.65
CA PRO A 66 -4.28 -4.14 -0.33
C PRO A 66 -4.96 -3.12 0.60
N ILE A 67 -4.56 -1.85 0.53
CA ILE A 67 -5.13 -0.79 1.36
C ILE A 67 -6.53 -0.41 0.88
N LEU A 68 -6.74 -0.26 -0.44
CA LEU A 68 -8.08 -0.04 -1.01
C LEU A 68 -9.02 -1.23 -0.74
N SER A 69 -8.50 -2.45 -0.84
CA SER A 69 -9.24 -3.68 -0.56
C SER A 69 -9.66 -3.78 0.90
N LEU A 70 -8.81 -3.33 1.83
CA LEU A 70 -9.19 -3.21 3.24
C LEU A 70 -10.34 -2.22 3.44
N ALA A 71 -10.26 -1.02 2.85
CA ALA A 71 -11.32 -0.02 2.90
C ALA A 71 -12.65 -0.56 2.31
N LEU A 72 -12.57 -1.26 1.18
CA LEU A 72 -13.72 -1.90 0.53
C LEU A 72 -14.34 -2.98 1.43
N GLY A 73 -13.52 -3.85 2.02
CA GLY A 73 -13.98 -4.90 2.94
C GLY A 73 -14.73 -4.35 4.15
N ILE A 74 -14.27 -3.21 4.69
CA ILE A 74 -14.94 -2.50 5.80
C ILE A 74 -16.29 -1.95 5.32
N ILE A 75 -16.33 -1.25 4.19
CA ILE A 75 -17.57 -0.64 3.65
C ILE A 75 -18.65 -1.66 3.30
N VAL A 76 -18.24 -2.83 2.81
CA VAL A 76 -19.16 -3.93 2.44
C VAL A 76 -19.46 -4.85 3.63
N ALA A 77 -18.81 -4.64 4.78
CA ALA A 77 -18.90 -5.47 5.97
C ALA A 77 -18.65 -6.97 5.66
N ASP A 78 -17.56 -7.25 4.93
CA ASP A 78 -17.10 -8.60 4.62
C ASP A 78 -15.84 -8.95 5.41
N ASN A 79 -16.02 -9.68 6.52
CA ASN A 79 -14.93 -10.06 7.42
C ASN A 79 -13.84 -10.90 6.74
N LYS A 80 -14.18 -11.64 5.68
CA LYS A 80 -13.23 -12.47 4.96
C LYS A 80 -12.30 -11.59 4.12
N LEU A 81 -12.85 -10.60 3.42
CA LEU A 81 -12.06 -9.61 2.70
C LEU A 81 -11.19 -8.79 3.66
N ILE A 82 -11.75 -8.30 4.76
CA ILE A 82 -11.00 -7.56 5.79
C ILE A 82 -9.82 -8.40 6.30
N GLY A 83 -10.07 -9.63 6.73
CA GLY A 83 -9.02 -10.52 7.24
C GLY A 83 -7.91 -10.79 6.22
N ARG A 84 -8.28 -10.99 4.95
CA ARG A 84 -7.31 -11.21 3.87
C ARG A 84 -6.46 -9.97 3.61
N SER A 85 -7.07 -8.78 3.55
CA SER A 85 -6.35 -7.53 3.30
C SER A 85 -5.46 -7.15 4.47
N VAL A 86 -5.92 -7.32 5.72
CA VAL A 86 -5.08 -7.15 6.92
C VAL A 86 -3.89 -8.10 6.89
N TYR A 87 -4.12 -9.37 6.56
CA TYR A 87 -3.04 -10.36 6.44
C TYR A 87 -2.00 -9.97 5.38
N THR A 88 -2.45 -9.52 4.20
CA THR A 88 -1.56 -9.00 3.14
C THR A 88 -0.75 -7.80 3.63
N VAL A 89 -1.38 -6.85 4.31
CA VAL A 89 -0.70 -5.65 4.84
C VAL A 89 0.33 -6.04 5.90
N ILE A 90 -0.01 -6.91 6.85
CA ILE A 90 0.94 -7.36 7.90
C ILE A 90 2.13 -8.08 7.27
N LYS A 91 1.91 -8.99 6.30
CA LYS A 91 3.00 -9.63 5.56
C LYS A 91 3.85 -8.61 4.82
N SER A 92 3.21 -7.62 4.18
CA SER A 92 3.90 -6.54 3.47
C SER A 92 4.81 -5.76 4.41
N VAL A 93 4.33 -5.42 5.61
CA VAL A 93 5.12 -4.74 6.64
C VAL A 93 6.30 -5.61 7.05
N PHE A 94 6.07 -6.90 7.32
CA PHE A 94 7.13 -7.83 7.72
C PHE A 94 8.26 -7.92 6.67
N PHE A 95 7.92 -8.14 5.40
CA PHE A 95 8.92 -8.20 4.32
C PHE A 95 9.63 -6.86 4.10
N SER A 96 8.88 -5.76 4.14
CA SER A 96 9.44 -4.40 4.01
C SER A 96 10.45 -4.10 5.11
N LEU A 97 10.08 -4.33 6.37
CA LEU A 97 10.97 -4.10 7.52
C LEU A 97 12.19 -5.01 7.45
N THR A 98 12.02 -6.27 7.07
CA THR A 98 13.14 -7.22 6.93
C THR A 98 14.11 -6.77 5.83
N ALA A 99 13.61 -6.35 4.66
CA ALA A 99 14.45 -5.85 3.57
C ALA A 99 15.24 -4.59 3.98
N GLY A 100 14.54 -3.61 4.58
CA GLY A 100 15.18 -2.39 5.06
C GLY A 100 16.20 -2.65 6.19
N LEU A 101 15.90 -3.59 7.10
CA LEU A 101 16.81 -4.01 8.16
C LEU A 101 18.06 -4.69 7.61
N VAL A 102 17.91 -5.63 6.69
CA VAL A 102 19.04 -6.36 6.11
C VAL A 102 19.96 -5.42 5.34
N ILE A 103 19.40 -4.56 4.48
CA ILE A 103 20.21 -3.59 3.71
C ILE A 103 20.81 -2.54 4.65
N GLY A 104 20.03 -2.02 5.60
CA GLY A 104 20.51 -1.09 6.61
C GLY A 104 21.68 -1.68 7.39
N PHE A 105 21.60 -2.94 7.82
CA PHE A 105 22.66 -3.60 8.57
C PHE A 105 23.92 -3.84 7.73
N LEU A 106 23.76 -4.26 6.47
CA LEU A 106 24.88 -4.54 5.56
C LEU A 106 25.63 -3.26 5.14
N PHE A 107 24.92 -2.14 4.95
CA PHE A 107 25.48 -0.94 4.33
C PHE A 107 25.60 0.29 5.26
N SER A 108 24.93 0.31 6.42
CA SER A 108 25.05 1.43 7.38
C SER A 108 26.24 1.29 8.33
N ALA A 109 26.90 0.14 8.37
CA ALA A 109 27.98 -0.18 9.31
C ALA A 109 29.27 0.65 9.12
N HIS A 110 29.37 1.48 8.09
CA HIS A 110 30.55 2.33 7.87
C HIS A 110 30.39 3.77 8.37
N ASP A 111 29.17 4.27 8.57
CA ASP A 111 28.95 5.60 9.17
C ASP A 111 27.50 5.81 9.66
N GLY A 112 27.17 5.26 10.84
CA GLY A 112 25.82 5.36 11.44
C GLY A 112 25.36 6.81 11.69
N SER A 113 26.29 7.75 11.79
CA SER A 113 25.98 9.18 11.97
C SER A 113 25.38 9.81 10.72
N VAL A 114 25.91 9.47 9.55
CA VAL A 114 25.45 9.96 8.23
C VAL A 114 24.08 9.39 7.90
N VAL A 115 23.85 8.11 8.22
CA VAL A 115 22.55 7.45 8.01
C VAL A 115 21.47 8.07 8.90
N THR A 116 21.79 8.33 10.17
CA THR A 116 20.86 8.98 11.09
C THR A 116 20.50 10.39 10.61
N LEU A 117 21.46 11.15 10.07
CA LEU A 117 21.18 12.46 9.46
C LEU A 117 20.32 12.36 8.19
N ALA A 118 20.57 11.37 7.32
CA ALA A 118 19.80 11.19 6.09
C ALA A 118 18.33 10.82 6.39
N VAL A 119 18.09 10.02 7.43
CA VAL A 119 16.72 9.69 7.86
C VAL A 119 16.09 10.85 8.64
N ALA A 120 16.81 11.49 9.57
CA ALA A 120 16.30 12.61 10.35
C ALA A 120 16.05 13.88 9.52
N GLY A 121 16.78 14.04 8.41
CA GLY A 121 16.59 15.11 7.43
C GLY A 121 15.37 14.93 6.53
N MET A 122 14.72 13.76 6.54
CA MET A 122 13.44 13.61 5.85
C MET A 122 12.37 14.43 6.58
N PRO A 123 11.56 15.22 5.84
CA PRO A 123 10.49 15.98 6.44
C PRO A 123 9.43 15.05 7.02
N PHE A 124 9.47 14.77 8.32
CA PHE A 124 8.42 14.08 9.04
C PHE A 124 7.44 15.10 9.62
N SER A 125 6.48 15.53 8.81
CA SER A 125 5.43 16.48 9.21
C SER A 125 4.10 15.78 9.46
N PRO A 126 3.33 16.15 10.49
CA PRO A 126 1.94 15.71 10.63
C PRO A 126 1.07 16.02 9.41
N MET A 127 1.47 16.99 8.56
CA MET A 127 0.78 17.30 7.31
C MET A 127 0.77 16.14 6.31
N TYR A 128 1.70 15.18 6.42
CA TYR A 128 1.70 13.98 5.58
C TYR A 128 0.44 13.12 5.77
N VAL A 129 -0.22 13.21 6.92
CA VAL A 129 -1.50 12.54 7.16
C VAL A 129 -2.60 13.10 6.25
N VAL A 130 -2.60 14.42 6.04
CA VAL A 130 -3.55 15.09 5.13
C VAL A 130 -3.25 14.68 3.69
N VAL A 131 -1.97 14.62 3.31
CA VAL A 131 -1.54 14.14 1.99
C VAL A 131 -1.97 12.69 1.77
N ALA A 132 -1.80 11.81 2.76
CA ALA A 132 -2.23 10.43 2.71
C ALA A 132 -3.76 10.32 2.55
N ALA A 133 -4.53 11.11 3.31
CA ALA A 133 -5.98 11.17 3.20
C ALA A 133 -6.43 11.64 1.80
N ILE A 134 -5.83 12.69 1.23
CA ILE A 134 -6.11 13.15 -0.13
C ILE A 134 -5.76 12.07 -1.16
N SER A 135 -4.62 11.40 -0.99
CA SER A 135 -4.18 10.32 -1.89
C SER A 135 -5.14 9.13 -1.86
N GLY A 136 -5.62 8.75 -0.67
CA GLY A 136 -6.63 7.69 -0.51
C GLY A 136 -7.97 8.02 -1.15
N PHE A 137 -8.39 9.28 -1.05
CA PHE A 137 -9.59 9.75 -1.75
C PHE A 137 -9.40 9.70 -3.27
N ALA A 138 -8.29 10.25 -3.78
CA ALA A 138 -7.99 10.29 -5.21
C ALA A 138 -7.87 8.88 -5.81
N ALA A 139 -7.24 7.96 -5.09
CA ALA A 139 -7.08 6.56 -5.51
C ALA A 139 -8.39 5.80 -5.55
N ALA A 140 -9.19 5.89 -4.47
CA ALA A 140 -10.51 5.26 -4.44
C ALA A 140 -11.45 5.86 -5.50
N PHE A 141 -11.30 7.15 -5.82
CA PHE A 141 -12.07 7.76 -6.88
C PHE A 141 -11.61 7.29 -8.26
N ALA A 142 -10.31 7.26 -8.53
CA ALA A 142 -9.74 6.84 -9.80
C ALA A 142 -10.06 5.37 -10.12
N VAL A 143 -9.90 4.45 -9.16
CA VAL A 143 -10.16 3.01 -9.36
C VAL A 143 -11.62 2.68 -9.67
N THR A 144 -12.54 3.60 -9.35
CA THR A 144 -13.96 3.43 -9.64
C THR A 144 -14.38 4.03 -10.99
N LYS A 145 -13.45 4.68 -11.71
CA LYS A 145 -13.72 5.41 -12.94
C LYS A 145 -12.88 4.84 -14.09
N PRO A 146 -13.48 4.16 -15.08
CA PRO A 146 -12.74 3.48 -16.15
C PRO A 146 -11.84 4.40 -17.00
N HIS A 147 -12.17 5.68 -17.06
CA HIS A 147 -11.46 6.67 -17.88
C HIS A 147 -10.30 7.33 -17.15
N LEU A 148 -10.12 7.07 -15.85
CA LEU A 148 -9.06 7.66 -15.04
C LEU A 148 -7.91 6.68 -14.87
N ASN A 149 -6.68 7.18 -15.01
CA ASN A 149 -5.49 6.36 -14.81
C ASN A 149 -5.21 6.20 -13.30
N GLU A 150 -5.33 4.97 -12.81
CA GLU A 150 -5.11 4.60 -11.41
C GLU A 150 -3.62 4.67 -10.99
N THR A 151 -2.71 4.75 -11.96
CA THR A 151 -1.26 4.83 -11.71
C THR A 151 -0.91 6.10 -10.94
N LEU A 152 -1.50 7.25 -11.28
CA LEU A 152 -1.11 8.55 -10.70
C LEU A 152 -1.40 8.63 -9.19
N PRO A 153 -2.63 8.29 -8.71
CA PRO A 153 -2.89 8.22 -7.28
C PRO A 153 -2.16 7.06 -6.59
N GLY A 154 -1.88 5.97 -7.31
CA GLY A 154 -1.06 4.86 -6.84
C GLY A 154 0.33 5.31 -6.39
N VAL A 155 0.99 6.13 -7.20
CA VAL A 155 2.28 6.74 -6.85
C VAL A 155 2.15 7.59 -5.58
N ALA A 156 1.11 8.42 -5.47
CA ALA A 156 0.91 9.26 -4.28
C ALA A 156 0.74 8.45 -2.99
N ILE A 157 0.05 7.31 -3.05
CA ILE A 157 -0.06 6.39 -1.91
C ILE A 157 1.29 5.73 -1.59
N SER A 158 2.03 5.29 -2.61
CA SER A 158 3.37 4.70 -2.41
C SER A 158 4.35 5.70 -1.81
N VAL A 159 4.27 6.99 -2.17
CA VAL A 159 5.04 8.08 -1.57
C VAL A 159 4.75 8.21 -0.07
N ALA A 160 3.50 7.99 0.35
CA ALA A 160 3.11 8.07 1.76
C ALA A 160 3.47 6.83 2.59
N LEU A 161 3.71 5.68 1.95
CA LEU A 161 3.86 4.38 2.65
C LEU A 161 5.26 3.78 2.56
N VAL A 162 5.91 3.85 1.40
CA VAL A 162 7.21 3.19 1.16
C VAL A 162 8.36 3.85 1.95
N PRO A 163 8.54 5.19 1.94
CA PRO A 163 9.59 5.83 2.72
C PRO A 163 9.53 5.56 4.22
N PRO A 164 8.39 5.72 4.92
CA PRO A 164 8.37 5.47 6.36
C PRO A 164 8.61 3.99 6.70
N LEU A 165 8.24 3.04 5.83
CA LEU A 165 8.61 1.63 6.00
C LEU A 165 10.11 1.38 5.82
N ALA A 166 10.71 1.96 4.78
CA ALA A 166 12.15 1.85 4.53
C ALA A 166 12.95 2.50 5.68
N ALA A 167 12.57 3.70 6.10
CA ALA A 167 13.15 4.41 7.24
C ALA A 167 13.01 3.62 8.55
N ALA A 168 11.85 2.99 8.80
CA ALA A 168 11.66 2.12 9.96
C ALA A 168 12.59 0.89 9.91
N GLY A 169 12.76 0.26 8.73
CA GLY A 169 13.70 -0.84 8.54
C GLY A 169 15.16 -0.43 8.81
N ILE A 170 15.57 0.74 8.29
CA ILE A 170 16.91 1.31 8.58
C ILE A 170 17.07 1.56 10.09
N ALA A 171 16.08 2.18 10.73
CA ALA A 171 16.13 2.47 12.17
C ALA A 171 16.30 1.21 13.02
N LEU A 172 15.63 0.10 12.66
CA LEU A 172 15.84 -1.20 13.31
C LEU A 172 17.29 -1.69 13.16
N SER A 173 17.91 -1.49 12.00
CA SER A 173 19.32 -1.87 11.78
C SER A 173 20.31 -1.07 12.62
N LEU A 174 19.93 0.16 13.01
CA LEU A 174 20.73 1.05 13.87
C LEU A 174 20.42 0.90 15.36
N PHE A 175 19.44 0.05 15.73
CA PHE A 175 18.87 -0.02 17.08
C PHE A 175 18.31 1.32 17.59
N ASP A 176 17.92 2.22 16.69
CA ASP A 176 17.30 3.51 17.04
C ASP A 176 15.78 3.34 17.16
N TRP A 177 15.33 3.08 18.39
CA TRP A 177 13.91 2.90 18.71
C TRP A 177 13.07 4.17 18.56
N ALA A 178 13.68 5.34 18.76
CA ALA A 178 12.97 6.62 18.62
C ALA A 178 12.63 6.84 17.14
N LEU A 179 13.61 6.67 16.27
CA LEU A 179 13.42 6.81 14.83
C LEU A 179 12.52 5.71 14.24
N PHE A 180 12.65 4.47 14.72
CA PHE A 180 11.77 3.37 14.33
C PHE A 180 10.31 3.71 14.68
N SER A 181 10.05 4.08 15.93
CA SER A 181 8.70 4.37 16.40
C SER A 181 8.06 5.56 15.67
N ALA A 182 8.82 6.64 15.42
CA ALA A 182 8.34 7.79 14.67
C ALA A 182 7.99 7.43 13.21
N SER A 183 8.89 6.73 12.50
CA SER A 183 8.69 6.31 11.12
C SER A 183 7.52 5.32 10.98
N PHE A 184 7.48 4.33 11.87
CA PHE A 184 6.43 3.33 11.87
C PHE A 184 5.06 3.91 12.25
N LEU A 185 5.01 4.83 13.22
CA LEU A 185 3.78 5.52 13.57
C LEU A 185 3.24 6.35 12.41
N LEU A 186 4.11 7.08 11.69
CA LEU A 186 3.68 7.81 10.50
C LEU A 186 3.10 6.87 9.43
N PHE A 187 3.76 5.72 9.19
CA PHE A 187 3.23 4.70 8.29
C PHE A 187 1.82 4.24 8.70
N VAL A 188 1.62 3.93 9.98
CA VAL A 188 0.31 3.48 10.50
C VAL A 188 -0.75 4.57 10.34
N VAL A 189 -0.44 5.81 10.70
CA VAL A 189 -1.39 6.93 10.58
C VAL A 189 -1.72 7.20 9.10
N ASN A 190 -0.76 7.08 8.19
CA ASN A 190 -0.99 7.21 6.76
C ASN A 190 -1.92 6.11 6.24
N ILE A 191 -1.73 4.86 6.66
CA ILE A 191 -2.67 3.77 6.32
C ILE A 191 -4.08 4.12 6.80
N ILE A 192 -4.23 4.56 8.05
CA ILE A 192 -5.55 4.91 8.62
C ILE A 192 -6.20 6.03 7.80
N GLY A 193 -5.44 7.08 7.46
CA GLY A 193 -5.93 8.20 6.65
C GLY A 193 -6.36 7.76 5.25
N ILE A 194 -5.56 6.92 4.58
CA ILE A 194 -5.89 6.38 3.25
C ILE A 194 -7.16 5.54 3.34
N VAL A 195 -7.21 4.57 4.27
CA VAL A 195 -8.37 3.68 4.44
C VAL A 195 -9.62 4.48 4.71
N PHE A 196 -9.58 5.44 5.64
CA PHE A 196 -10.73 6.27 5.98
C PHE A 196 -11.22 7.09 4.78
N SER A 197 -10.33 7.77 4.06
CA SER A 197 -10.71 8.53 2.87
C SER A 197 -11.28 7.65 1.75
N SER A 198 -10.69 6.47 1.52
CA SER A 198 -11.21 5.51 0.55
C SER A 198 -12.59 4.98 0.95
N MET A 199 -12.82 4.73 2.24
CA MET A 199 -14.13 4.38 2.78
C MET A 199 -15.18 5.46 2.49
N VAL A 200 -14.83 6.75 2.65
CA VAL A 200 -15.73 7.86 2.32
C VAL A 200 -16.12 7.82 0.85
N VAL A 201 -15.17 7.62 -0.06
CA VAL A 201 -15.46 7.52 -1.50
C VAL A 201 -16.36 6.34 -1.82
N PHE A 202 -16.04 5.14 -1.32
CA PHE A 202 -16.85 3.95 -1.56
C PHE A 202 -18.26 4.06 -0.96
N ALA A 203 -18.40 4.72 0.19
CA ALA A 203 -19.70 5.03 0.78
C ALA A 203 -20.52 6.00 -0.08
N LEU A 204 -19.91 7.08 -0.58
CA LEU A 204 -20.55 8.04 -1.48
C LEU A 204 -21.02 7.38 -2.79
N LEU A 205 -20.28 6.38 -3.28
CA LEU A 205 -20.62 5.60 -4.47
C LEU A 205 -21.55 4.40 -4.20
N ARG A 206 -22.01 4.24 -2.95
CA ARG A 206 -22.93 3.19 -2.48
C ARG A 206 -22.42 1.76 -2.70
N PHE A 207 -21.12 1.51 -2.50
CA PHE A 207 -20.56 0.16 -2.58
C PHE A 207 -21.06 -0.78 -1.46
N SER A 208 -21.61 -0.24 -0.36
CA SER A 208 -22.10 -1.00 0.81
C SER A 208 -23.12 -2.10 0.50
N VAL A 209 -23.84 -2.04 -0.62
CA VAL A 209 -24.84 -3.05 -1.01
C VAL A 209 -24.26 -4.23 -1.83
N LYS A 210 -22.94 -4.21 -2.14
CA LYS A 210 -22.29 -5.16 -3.07
C LYS A 210 -21.65 -6.39 -2.40
N LYS A 211 -22.25 -6.87 -1.31
CA LYS A 211 -21.73 -8.01 -0.56
C LYS A 211 -21.64 -9.31 -1.36
N THR A 212 -22.59 -9.56 -2.26
CA THR A 212 -22.61 -10.78 -3.08
C THR A 212 -21.44 -10.81 -4.08
N VAL A 213 -21.28 -9.74 -4.87
CA VAL A 213 -20.19 -9.61 -5.85
C VAL A 213 -18.82 -9.69 -5.18
N THR A 214 -18.66 -9.01 -4.04
CA THR A 214 -17.44 -9.07 -3.24
C THR A 214 -17.09 -10.50 -2.81
N LYS A 215 -18.08 -11.26 -2.34
CA LYS A 215 -17.89 -12.67 -1.94
C LYS A 215 -17.55 -13.58 -3.11
N GLU A 216 -18.13 -13.34 -4.28
CA GLU A 216 -17.86 -14.10 -5.50
C GLU A 216 -16.43 -13.87 -5.98
N ALA A 217 -16.01 -12.60 -6.09
CA ALA A 217 -14.63 -12.24 -6.45
C ALA A 217 -13.59 -12.82 -5.48
N VAL A 218 -13.83 -12.77 -4.16
CA VAL A 218 -12.93 -13.38 -3.16
C VAL A 218 -12.81 -14.89 -3.35
N LYS A 219 -13.92 -15.59 -3.62
CA LYS A 219 -13.92 -17.04 -3.85
C LYS A 219 -13.21 -17.42 -5.14
N GLU A 220 -13.31 -16.60 -6.17
CA GLU A 220 -12.64 -16.83 -7.44
C GLU A 220 -11.12 -16.74 -7.27
N GLU A 221 -10.62 -15.68 -6.64
CA GLU A 221 -9.19 -15.53 -6.38
C GLU A 221 -8.63 -16.65 -5.49
N GLU A 222 -9.39 -17.15 -4.52
CA GLU A 222 -8.96 -18.32 -3.74
C GLU A 222 -8.81 -19.60 -4.58
N LYS A 223 -9.67 -19.79 -5.58
CA LYS A 223 -9.53 -20.92 -6.51
C LYS A 223 -8.30 -20.75 -7.39
N VAL A 224 -7.98 -19.53 -7.80
CA VAL A 224 -6.78 -19.23 -8.58
C VAL A 224 -5.52 -19.53 -7.76
N ILE A 225 -5.42 -19.04 -6.52
CA ILE A 225 -4.28 -19.31 -5.63
C ILE A 225 -4.08 -20.80 -5.42
N LYS A 226 -5.15 -21.55 -5.13
CA LYS A 226 -5.06 -23.01 -4.94
C LYS A 226 -4.58 -23.75 -6.19
N LYS A 227 -4.94 -23.25 -7.38
CA LYS A 227 -4.44 -23.79 -8.64
C LYS A 227 -2.95 -23.48 -8.81
N GLU A 228 -2.53 -22.24 -8.58
CA GLU A 228 -1.12 -21.83 -8.66
C GLU A 228 -0.22 -22.60 -7.68
N GLU A 229 -0.71 -22.92 -6.48
CA GLU A 229 -0.01 -23.73 -5.49
C GLU A 229 0.04 -25.23 -5.86
N ALA A 230 -0.94 -25.71 -6.63
CA ALA A 230 -1.01 -27.10 -7.08
C ALA A 230 -0.19 -27.39 -8.35
N VAL A 231 0.31 -26.38 -9.05
CA VAL A 231 1.24 -26.57 -10.16
C VAL A 231 2.64 -26.86 -9.58
N PRO A 232 3.19 -28.08 -9.75
CA PRO A 232 4.54 -28.38 -9.29
C PRO A 232 5.54 -27.44 -9.97
N PRO A 233 6.64 -27.04 -9.29
CA PRO A 233 7.68 -26.25 -9.95
C PRO A 233 8.13 -27.02 -11.18
N THR A 234 7.94 -26.43 -12.36
CA THR A 234 8.54 -26.94 -13.59
C THR A 234 10.05 -26.93 -13.37
N ALA A 235 10.61 -28.14 -13.33
CA ALA A 235 12.03 -28.42 -13.11
C ALA A 235 12.92 -27.76 -14.16
#